data_AF-A0A2E9W056-F1
#
_entry.id   AF-A0A2E9W056-F1
#
_cell.length_a   1.000
_cell.length_b   1.000
_cell.length_c   1.000
_cell.angle_alpha   90.00
_cell.angle_beta   90.00
_cell.angle_gamma   90.00
#
_symmetry.space_group_name_H-M   'P 1'
#
loop_
_entity.id
_entity.type
_entity.pdbx_description
1 polymer ?
#
loop_
_entity_poly.entity_id
_entity_poly.type
_entity_poly.pdbx_seq_one_letter_code
_entity_poly.pdbx_strand_id
1 'polypeptide(L)'
;MKVFLIHKKNKSKYFLGYLLTTLFIFGCGGGGGGKTLSTPLVFTVSGMPSSIESYDAITLNINPSFKGCVFNVERDNLLWFNQIDDLTFSFRAPIIFTQNQTISFKISAVNNSSNSGCSGTQTLNLNVTRKPTQFIPNPDPSNIPFLSSQYFSVHDIGFGGIEMTERYSATVCYPTPNDCTSYVDALFGNDAHNMATGDFNGDGFEDLVVAWAIFPHTIDQSKKVNGPINIYINDQKGGFKEDLNIYATSTAPNHPFAYRVTVDDLNGDGLDDIFAGSMGLSVAQDGGWGIDPYPHFLLLSNSSGKFEERLANIHDDNNGSGFLCRFAHDASSGDPDGDGDIDLFACNILLINDGFGNFTIHQYLNLNWYNEFLNPMASLLADLNNDGFDDVLFWNFNDRRNFSSVPEEGFILLSNGTNEISNWNKISLPSGPFGINQTKYNHAAKGDLNNDGYLDVVVGITRADPYYEGAYIQVLINNGSGELIDETASRFNNQVRATSHHGEGNIYLRDMNLDGFLDIVHSTRDFQSNYHGAHIAINDGSGNFQSLPNSILPNRPDRGFNYTNSLYKGLPIDADKQGCLDLISSVDSWQDSTTSRNYLFSILNIDCGY
;
A
#
# COMPACT_ATOMS: atom_id res chain seq x y z
N MET A 1 29.92 -29.32 -0.09
CA MET A 1 31.38 -29.10 0.02
C MET A 1 31.58 -27.96 1.00
N LYS A 2 32.03 -28.26 2.24
CA LYS A 2 32.16 -27.31 3.35
C LYS A 2 33.35 -26.37 3.11
N VAL A 3 33.15 -25.06 3.19
CA VAL A 3 34.23 -24.11 3.48
C VAL A 3 33.70 -23.08 4.49
N PHE A 4 34.28 -23.14 5.69
CA PHE A 4 34.15 -22.17 6.77
C PHE A 4 35.01 -20.94 6.45
N LEU A 5 34.49 -19.73 6.69
CA LEU A 5 35.31 -18.53 6.83
C LEU A 5 35.04 -17.86 8.18
N ILE A 6 36.07 -17.92 9.02
CA ILE A 6 36.20 -17.33 10.34
C ILE A 6 36.69 -15.89 10.16
N HIS A 7 35.99 -14.89 10.68
CA HIS A 7 36.52 -13.53 10.82
C HIS A 7 36.95 -13.25 12.26
N LYS A 8 38.24 -12.95 12.42
CA LYS A 8 38.94 -12.69 13.68
C LYS A 8 38.68 -11.25 14.17
N LYS A 9 38.37 -11.15 15.46
CA LYS A 9 38.43 -9.91 16.27
C LYS A 9 39.87 -9.37 16.31
N ASN A 10 40.05 -8.08 16.01
CA ASN A 10 41.27 -7.35 16.31
C ASN A 10 41.07 -6.50 17.59
N LYS A 11 41.80 -6.86 18.64
CA LYS A 11 42.07 -6.00 19.81
C LYS A 11 43.36 -5.24 19.51
N SER A 12 43.35 -3.92 19.66
CA SER A 12 44.59 -3.15 19.79
C SER A 12 44.59 -2.44 21.14
N LYS A 13 45.54 -2.85 21.99
CA LYS A 13 46.01 -2.13 23.17
C LYS A 13 47.27 -1.38 22.74
N TYR A 14 47.33 -0.07 22.97
CA TYR A 14 48.62 0.59 23.18
C TYR A 14 48.54 1.53 24.38
N PHE A 15 49.50 1.31 25.26
CA PHE A 15 49.79 1.93 26.52
C PHE A 15 51.13 2.64 26.29
N LEU A 16 51.23 3.94 26.46
CA LEU A 16 52.53 4.60 26.65
C LEU A 16 52.34 5.89 27.44
N GLY A 17 52.99 5.92 28.59
CA GLY A 17 52.93 7.04 29.53
C GLY A 17 53.89 8.16 29.17
N TYR A 18 53.59 9.33 29.70
CA TYR A 18 54.58 10.36 29.96
C TYR A 18 54.42 10.85 31.40
N LEU A 19 55.51 10.67 32.14
CA LEU A 19 55.75 11.20 33.47
C LEU A 19 56.38 12.58 33.29
N LEU A 20 55.80 13.64 33.85
CA LEU A 20 56.53 14.89 34.09
C LEU A 20 56.15 15.47 35.45
N THR A 21 57.16 15.53 36.29
CA THR A 21 57.21 16.13 37.62
C THR A 21 57.53 17.61 37.51
N THR A 22 56.77 18.46 38.21
CA THR A 22 57.25 19.79 38.65
C THR A 22 56.69 20.12 40.03
N LEU A 23 57.58 20.62 40.87
CA LEU A 23 57.46 20.86 42.31
C LEU A 23 56.57 22.06 42.67
N PHE A 24 55.99 21.92 43.87
CA PHE A 24 55.33 22.85 44.79
C PHE A 24 55.62 24.36 44.69
N ILE A 25 54.56 25.15 44.88
CA ILE A 25 54.56 26.31 45.79
C ILE A 25 53.27 26.26 46.63
N PHE A 26 53.44 26.21 47.96
CA PHE A 26 52.37 26.39 48.95
C PHE A 26 51.93 27.86 48.97
N GLY A 27 50.67 28.11 48.63
CA GLY A 27 49.99 29.38 48.87
C GLY A 27 48.89 29.18 49.91
N CYS A 28 49.14 29.59 51.15
CA CYS A 28 48.11 29.73 52.17
C CYS A 28 47.22 30.93 51.78
N GLY A 29 46.03 30.66 51.26
CA GLY A 29 44.99 31.65 51.01
C GLY A 29 43.71 31.21 51.70
N GLY A 30 43.52 31.68 52.94
CA GLY A 30 42.22 31.59 53.61
C GLY A 30 41.20 32.43 52.85
N GLY A 31 40.26 31.77 52.17
CA GLY A 31 39.11 32.38 51.54
C GLY A 31 37.87 31.63 52.00
N GLY A 32 36.99 32.31 52.71
CA GLY A 32 35.83 31.75 53.39
C GLY A 32 35.01 30.83 52.51
N GLY A 33 34.76 29.62 53.04
CA GLY A 33 33.77 28.70 52.52
C GLY A 33 32.38 29.31 52.65
N GLY A 34 31.98 30.09 51.65
CA GLY A 34 30.59 30.19 51.27
C GLY A 34 30.22 28.88 50.60
N LYS A 35 29.82 27.87 51.39
CA LYS A 35 28.96 26.81 50.84
C LYS A 35 27.66 27.51 50.44
N THR A 36 27.59 27.99 49.20
CA THR A 36 26.29 28.04 48.53
C THR A 36 25.81 26.61 48.53
N LEU A 37 24.91 26.27 49.46
CA LEU A 37 24.07 25.09 49.30
C LEU A 37 23.30 25.36 48.00
N SER A 38 23.84 24.91 46.88
CA SER A 38 23.01 24.71 45.69
C SER A 38 22.02 23.64 46.11
N THR A 39 20.77 24.04 46.35
CA THR A 39 19.68 23.08 46.51
C THR A 39 19.75 22.14 45.31
N PRO A 40 19.97 20.82 45.52
CA PRO A 40 20.07 19.90 44.42
C PRO A 40 18.78 19.98 43.59
N LEU A 41 18.91 20.00 42.27
CA LEU A 41 17.77 19.96 41.38
C LEU A 41 16.94 18.70 41.69
N VAL A 42 15.68 18.92 42.02
CA VAL A 42 14.66 17.87 42.10
C VAL A 42 13.66 18.23 41.02
N PHE A 43 13.28 17.27 40.19
CA PHE A 43 12.23 17.48 39.21
C PHE A 43 11.23 16.34 39.29
N THR A 44 9.98 16.63 38.96
CA THR A 44 8.94 15.63 38.77
C THR A 44 8.55 15.57 37.31
N VAL A 45 8.03 14.42 36.88
CA VAL A 45 7.56 14.21 35.51
C VAL A 45 6.06 13.94 35.58
N SER A 46 5.32 14.68 34.77
CA SER A 46 3.87 14.53 34.58
C SER A 46 3.54 14.20 33.12
N GLY A 47 2.36 13.65 32.86
CA GLY A 47 1.94 13.24 31.51
C GLY A 47 2.33 11.82 31.11
N MET A 48 3.04 11.10 32.00
CA MET A 48 3.35 9.68 31.81
C MET A 48 2.18 8.80 32.29
N PRO A 49 1.56 8.00 31.40
CA PRO A 49 0.54 7.05 31.80
C PRO A 49 1.15 5.84 32.53
N SER A 50 0.34 5.13 33.31
CA SER A 50 0.76 3.87 33.95
C SER A 50 0.91 2.72 32.96
N SER A 51 0.12 2.74 31.89
CA SER A 51 0.18 1.82 30.75
C SER A 51 -0.26 2.56 29.49
N ILE A 52 0.29 2.21 28.34
CA ILE A 52 -0.10 2.77 27.05
C ILE A 52 -0.08 1.70 25.97
N GLU A 53 -0.88 1.87 24.92
CA GLU A 53 -0.80 0.98 23.76
C GLU A 53 0.47 1.26 22.93
N SER A 54 0.87 0.25 22.17
CA SER A 54 1.91 0.34 21.15
C SER A 54 1.63 1.53 20.23
N TYR A 55 2.67 2.32 19.92
CA TYR A 55 2.62 3.46 18.99
C TYR A 55 1.75 4.67 19.39
N ASP A 56 1.01 4.59 20.50
CA ASP A 56 0.24 5.72 21.01
C ASP A 56 1.16 6.89 21.43
N ALA A 57 0.67 8.12 21.24
CA ALA A 57 1.41 9.34 21.53
C ALA A 57 1.45 9.66 23.03
N ILE A 58 2.61 10.16 23.48
CA ILE A 58 2.87 10.61 24.85
C ILE A 58 3.39 12.05 24.80
N THR A 59 2.85 12.90 25.68
CA THR A 59 3.43 14.21 25.98
C THR A 59 3.87 14.25 27.42
N LEU A 60 5.17 14.37 27.65
CA LEU A 60 5.78 14.44 28.97
C LEU A 60 6.11 15.90 29.33
N ASN A 61 5.91 16.26 30.59
CA ASN A 61 6.23 17.57 31.13
C ASN A 61 7.14 17.42 32.35
N ILE A 62 8.27 18.12 32.33
CA ILE A 62 9.25 18.13 33.42
C ILE A 62 9.05 19.38 34.27
N ASN A 63 8.84 19.18 35.57
CA ASN A 63 8.63 20.24 36.54
C ASN A 63 9.85 20.34 37.48
N PRO A 64 10.85 21.16 37.15
CA PRO A 64 12.02 21.34 38.01
C PRO A 64 11.69 22.18 39.24
N SER A 65 12.41 21.94 40.34
CA SER A 65 12.27 22.67 41.61
C SER A 65 12.64 24.15 41.51
N PHE A 66 13.37 24.54 40.47
CA PHE A 66 13.67 25.93 40.10
C PHE A 66 13.79 26.08 38.58
N LYS A 67 13.61 27.32 38.08
CA LYS A 67 13.57 27.61 36.64
C LYS A 67 14.96 27.64 35.98
N GLY A 68 14.99 27.47 34.66
CA GLY A 68 16.19 27.69 33.84
C GLY A 68 17.09 26.46 33.69
N CYS A 69 16.56 25.26 33.90
CA CYS A 69 17.22 24.00 33.54
C CYS A 69 16.65 23.47 32.22
N VAL A 70 17.52 22.90 31.40
CA VAL A 70 17.17 22.17 30.17
C VAL A 70 17.34 20.69 30.45
N PHE A 71 16.54 19.85 29.80
CA PHE A 71 16.57 18.40 29.99
C PHE A 71 16.84 17.67 28.68
N ASN A 72 17.48 16.51 28.80
CA ASN A 72 17.64 15.56 27.72
C ASN A 72 16.94 14.26 28.08
N VAL A 73 16.23 13.68 27.11
CA VAL A 73 15.57 12.38 27.21
C VAL A 73 16.30 11.41 26.29
N GLU A 74 16.63 10.22 26.79
CA GLU A 74 17.21 9.13 26.01
C GLU A 74 16.18 8.58 25.02
N ARG A 75 16.57 8.43 23.74
CA ARG A 75 15.63 8.30 22.61
C ARG A 75 15.63 6.94 21.93
N ASP A 76 16.54 6.04 22.27
CA ASP A 76 16.82 4.81 21.51
C ASP A 76 15.60 3.90 21.28
N ASN A 77 14.57 4.00 22.13
CA ASN A 77 13.33 3.22 22.03
C ASN A 77 12.07 4.10 21.89
N LEU A 78 12.21 5.38 21.56
CA LEU A 78 11.09 6.32 21.46
C LEU A 78 10.94 6.75 19.99
N LEU A 79 9.75 6.58 19.44
CA LEU A 79 9.46 6.90 18.04
C LEU A 79 9.01 8.35 17.92
N TRP A 80 9.30 9.01 16.80
CA TRP A 80 8.89 10.38 16.52
C TRP A 80 9.13 11.36 17.68
N PHE A 81 10.31 11.26 18.30
CA PHE A 81 10.66 12.10 19.44
C PHE A 81 10.82 13.56 19.02
N ASN A 82 10.08 14.43 19.68
CA ASN A 82 10.12 15.87 19.49
C ASN A 82 10.28 16.60 20.85
N GLN A 83 11.14 17.61 20.86
CA GLN A 83 11.29 18.51 21.99
C GLN A 83 10.51 19.79 21.68
N ILE A 84 9.36 19.97 22.33
CA ILE A 84 8.46 21.12 22.11
C ILE A 84 9.08 22.38 22.72
N ASP A 85 9.62 22.26 23.94
CA ASP A 85 10.41 23.31 24.60
C ASP A 85 11.45 22.69 25.58
N ASP A 86 12.05 23.49 26.46
CA ASP A 86 13.08 23.01 27.41
C ASP A 86 12.55 21.99 28.46
N LEU A 87 11.23 21.90 28.65
CA LEU A 87 10.55 21.13 29.69
C LEU A 87 9.48 20.17 29.16
N THR A 88 8.99 20.36 27.93
CA THR A 88 7.93 19.57 27.31
C THR A 88 8.45 18.81 26.10
N PHE A 89 8.16 17.51 26.07
CA PHE A 89 8.60 16.60 25.01
C PHE A 89 7.44 15.71 24.59
N SER A 90 7.36 15.39 23.30
CA SER A 90 6.40 14.44 22.76
C SER A 90 7.10 13.30 22.02
N PHE A 91 6.52 12.11 22.05
CA PHE A 91 7.02 10.94 21.33
C PHE A 91 5.91 9.89 21.24
N ARG A 92 6.07 8.88 20.39
CA ARG A 92 5.23 7.69 20.35
C ARG A 92 5.88 6.53 21.10
N ALA A 93 5.06 5.75 21.79
CA ALA A 93 5.51 4.51 22.41
C ALA A 93 6.08 3.56 21.34
N PRO A 94 7.14 2.81 21.63
CA PRO A 94 7.68 1.86 20.67
C PRO A 94 6.70 0.74 20.37
N ILE A 95 6.88 0.13 19.19
CA ILE A 95 6.05 -0.95 18.72
C ILE A 95 6.46 -2.27 19.38
N ILE A 96 5.48 -3.00 19.92
CA ILE A 96 5.72 -4.30 20.56
C ILE A 96 4.78 -5.39 20.01
N PHE A 97 5.28 -6.62 19.95
CA PHE A 97 4.53 -7.78 19.43
C PHE A 97 4.07 -8.73 20.53
N THR A 98 4.72 -8.70 21.69
CA THR A 98 4.30 -9.42 22.89
C THR A 98 3.15 -8.68 23.58
N GLN A 99 2.34 -9.39 24.36
CA GLN A 99 1.18 -8.81 25.06
C GLN A 99 1.51 -7.51 25.84
N ASN A 100 2.65 -7.48 26.52
CA ASN A 100 3.11 -6.34 27.30
C ASN A 100 4.63 -6.34 27.47
N GLN A 101 5.20 -5.14 27.53
CA GLN A 101 6.63 -4.93 27.72
C GLN A 101 6.88 -3.65 28.51
N THR A 102 7.73 -3.74 29.54
CA THR A 102 8.20 -2.55 30.27
C THR A 102 9.45 -1.99 29.61
N ILE A 103 9.42 -0.69 29.33
CA ILE A 103 10.49 0.02 28.64
C ILE A 103 10.98 1.12 29.55
N SER A 104 12.30 1.17 29.74
CA SER A 104 12.95 2.12 30.60
C SER A 104 13.70 3.15 29.78
N PHE A 105 13.55 4.42 30.11
CA PHE A 105 14.33 5.50 29.50
C PHE A 105 14.74 6.53 30.55
N LYS A 106 15.82 7.24 30.25
CA LYS A 106 16.47 8.17 31.18
C LYS A 106 16.18 9.62 30.81
N ILE A 107 15.82 10.40 31.81
CA ILE A 107 15.77 11.86 31.74
C ILE A 107 16.95 12.41 32.53
N SER A 108 17.72 13.34 31.95
CA SER A 108 18.86 13.96 32.60
C SER A 108 18.82 15.47 32.42
N ALA A 109 19.06 16.22 33.50
CA ALA A 109 19.27 17.66 33.41
C ALA A 109 20.61 17.94 32.71
N VAL A 110 20.60 18.88 31.77
CA VAL A 110 21.79 19.30 31.03
C VAL A 110 22.53 20.35 31.84
N ASN A 111 23.78 20.07 32.16
CA ASN A 111 24.61 20.97 32.94
C ASN A 111 25.04 22.16 32.04
N ASN A 112 24.65 23.39 32.40
CA ASN A 112 25.05 24.61 31.68
C ASN A 112 25.87 25.53 32.61
N SER A 113 26.90 26.15 32.05
CA SER A 113 27.75 27.16 32.69
C SER A 113 27.00 28.33 33.32
N SER A 114 25.79 28.65 32.84
CA SER A 114 24.92 29.70 33.37
C SER A 114 24.08 29.28 34.58
N ASN A 115 23.93 27.98 34.85
CA ASN A 115 23.07 27.46 35.92
C ASN A 115 23.62 26.16 36.50
N SER A 116 24.69 26.27 37.29
CA SER A 116 25.48 25.13 37.82
C SER A 116 24.73 24.21 38.79
N GLY A 117 23.47 24.51 39.11
CA GLY A 117 22.58 23.66 39.92
C GLY A 117 21.82 22.62 39.11
N CYS A 118 21.80 22.71 37.77
CA CYS A 118 21.05 21.80 36.90
C CYS A 118 21.82 20.47 36.71
N SER A 119 21.81 19.63 37.74
CA SER A 119 22.39 18.30 37.72
C SER A 119 21.43 17.30 38.33
N GLY A 120 21.10 16.24 37.61
CA GLY A 120 20.19 15.20 38.10
C GLY A 120 19.74 14.27 36.97
N THR A 121 19.34 13.08 37.35
CA THR A 121 18.84 12.05 36.44
C THR A 121 17.65 11.36 37.09
N GLN A 122 16.65 11.01 36.29
CA GLN A 122 15.57 10.13 36.67
C GLN A 122 15.36 9.08 35.58
N THR A 123 15.22 7.81 35.97
CA THR A 123 14.79 6.74 35.06
C THR A 123 13.29 6.56 35.20
N LEU A 124 12.60 6.53 34.08
CA LEU A 124 11.16 6.26 33.99
C LEU A 124 10.94 4.90 33.38
N ASN A 125 9.86 4.22 33.82
CA ASN A 125 9.40 2.96 33.25
C ASN A 125 8.03 3.19 32.64
N LEU A 126 7.88 2.81 31.38
CA LEU A 126 6.63 2.82 30.64
C LEU A 126 6.21 1.37 30.41
N ASN A 127 5.02 0.99 30.86
CA ASN A 127 4.42 -0.28 30.47
C ASN A 127 3.70 -0.09 29.14
N VAL A 128 4.20 -0.73 28.08
CA VAL A 128 3.56 -0.73 26.77
C VAL A 128 2.77 -2.02 26.61
N THR A 129 1.54 -1.93 26.11
CA THR A 129 0.68 -3.07 25.78
C THR A 129 0.51 -3.17 24.27
N ARG A 130 0.46 -4.38 23.74
CA ARG A 130 0.15 -4.58 22.32
C ARG A 130 -1.24 -3.99 22.03
N LYS A 131 -1.36 -3.31 20.90
CA LYS A 131 -2.63 -2.77 20.42
C LYS A 131 -3.63 -3.90 20.13
N PRO A 132 -4.90 -3.78 20.57
CA PRO A 132 -5.91 -4.79 20.25
C PRO A 132 -6.23 -4.82 18.77
N THR A 133 -6.21 -6.01 18.17
CA THR A 133 -6.54 -6.25 16.76
C THR A 133 -7.67 -7.28 16.65
N GLN A 134 -8.37 -7.32 15.51
CA GLN A 134 -9.45 -8.29 15.26
C GLN A 134 -8.95 -9.73 15.38
N PHE A 135 -7.80 -10.01 14.77
CA PHE A 135 -7.12 -11.29 14.81
C PHE A 135 -5.83 -11.15 15.61
N ILE A 136 -5.61 -12.08 16.52
CA ILE A 136 -4.37 -12.16 17.31
C ILE A 136 -3.51 -13.28 16.73
N PRO A 137 -2.31 -12.97 16.19
CA PRO A 137 -1.38 -14.00 15.75
C PRO A 137 -1.08 -15.00 16.87
N ASN A 138 -1.23 -16.29 16.56
CA ASN A 138 -0.92 -17.36 17.50
C ASN A 138 -0.23 -18.54 16.77
N PRO A 139 1.06 -18.82 17.06
CA PRO A 139 1.92 -18.12 18.02
C PRO A 139 2.25 -16.69 17.58
N ASP A 140 2.84 -15.88 18.46
CA ASP A 140 3.44 -14.60 18.09
C ASP A 140 4.48 -14.79 16.94
N PRO A 141 4.76 -13.74 16.14
CA PRO A 141 5.72 -13.83 15.04
C PRO A 141 7.08 -14.36 15.51
N SER A 142 7.65 -15.30 14.76
CA SER A 142 8.93 -15.91 15.09
C SER A 142 10.12 -15.00 14.73
N ASN A 143 9.88 -14.06 13.82
CA ASN A 143 10.89 -13.25 13.14
C ASN A 143 10.87 -11.78 13.60
N ILE A 144 10.40 -11.51 14.83
CA ILE A 144 10.32 -10.16 15.45
C ILE A 144 11.53 -9.26 15.19
N PRO A 145 12.80 -9.71 15.30
CA PRO A 145 13.96 -8.85 15.06
C PRO A 145 14.08 -8.28 13.63
N PHE A 146 13.29 -8.79 12.69
CA PHE A 146 13.28 -8.36 11.29
C PHE A 146 11.99 -7.63 10.89
N LEU A 147 11.08 -7.39 11.84
CA LEU A 147 9.84 -6.66 11.60
C LEU A 147 10.02 -5.14 11.66
N SER A 148 11.26 -4.67 11.82
CA SER A 148 11.62 -3.27 11.77
C SER A 148 12.93 -3.11 11.00
N SER A 149 12.98 -2.07 10.17
CA SER A 149 14.18 -1.52 9.56
C SER A 149 14.54 -0.18 10.21
N GLN A 150 15.48 0.56 9.64
CA GLN A 150 15.76 1.93 10.09
C GLN A 150 14.57 2.88 9.86
N TYR A 151 13.79 2.66 8.81
CA TYR A 151 12.80 3.63 8.31
C TYR A 151 11.37 3.18 8.48
N PHE A 152 11.14 1.88 8.65
CA PHE A 152 9.81 1.29 8.69
C PHE A 152 9.70 0.23 9.79
N SER A 153 8.53 0.10 10.41
CA SER A 153 8.23 -0.94 11.39
C SER A 153 6.84 -1.51 11.20
N VAL A 154 6.73 -2.83 11.21
CA VAL A 154 5.43 -3.52 11.22
C VAL A 154 4.67 -3.18 12.50
N HIS A 155 3.37 -2.94 12.35
CA HIS A 155 2.41 -2.63 13.41
C HIS A 155 1.08 -3.38 13.16
N ASP A 156 0.22 -3.47 14.18
CA ASP A 156 -1.17 -3.90 14.06
C ASP A 156 -1.42 -5.19 13.26
N ILE A 157 -0.61 -6.22 13.52
CA ILE A 157 -0.76 -7.52 12.85
C ILE A 157 -2.12 -8.13 13.21
N GLY A 158 -2.96 -8.32 12.19
CA GLY A 158 -4.30 -8.86 12.35
C GLY A 158 -5.37 -7.81 12.65
N PHE A 159 -5.12 -6.53 12.37
CA PHE A 159 -6.17 -5.50 12.47
C PHE A 159 -7.42 -5.86 11.65
N GLY A 160 -7.18 -6.56 10.54
CA GLY A 160 -8.18 -7.13 9.64
C GLY A 160 -7.62 -8.39 8.99
N GLY A 161 -8.35 -8.93 8.02
CA GLY A 161 -7.99 -10.18 7.36
C GLY A 161 -9.16 -11.16 7.26
N ILE A 162 -8.84 -12.37 6.82
CA ILE A 162 -9.80 -13.46 6.69
C ILE A 162 -9.25 -14.77 7.26
N GLU A 163 -10.15 -15.55 7.86
CA GLU A 163 -9.94 -16.94 8.25
C GLU A 163 -11.01 -17.82 7.61
N MET A 164 -10.61 -18.86 6.90
CA MET A 164 -11.52 -19.74 6.16
C MET A 164 -11.31 -21.20 6.55
N THR A 165 -12.42 -21.92 6.66
CA THR A 165 -12.42 -23.37 6.96
C THR A 165 -13.06 -24.20 5.85
N GLU A 166 -13.64 -23.51 4.86
CA GLU A 166 -14.29 -24.05 3.68
C GLU A 166 -13.29 -24.86 2.85
N ARG A 167 -13.80 -25.95 2.27
CA ARG A 167 -13.01 -26.90 1.50
C ARG A 167 -13.64 -27.20 0.17
N TYR A 168 -12.80 -27.60 -0.78
CA TYR A 168 -13.22 -28.03 -2.09
C TYR A 168 -12.55 -29.33 -2.52
N SER A 169 -13.21 -30.02 -3.46
CA SER A 169 -12.63 -31.13 -4.21
C SER A 169 -12.91 -30.90 -5.70
N ALA A 170 -11.85 -30.67 -6.47
CA ALA A 170 -11.96 -30.35 -7.90
C ALA A 170 -10.63 -30.62 -8.62
N THR A 171 -10.72 -30.82 -9.94
CA THR A 171 -9.56 -30.68 -10.83
C THR A 171 -9.48 -29.23 -11.28
N VAL A 172 -8.36 -28.58 -10.99
CA VAL A 172 -8.06 -27.20 -11.37
C VAL A 172 -7.09 -27.26 -12.53
N CYS A 173 -7.42 -26.63 -13.66
CA CYS A 173 -6.56 -26.55 -14.84
C CYS A 173 -6.26 -25.08 -15.11
N TYR A 174 -5.06 -24.62 -14.72
CA TYR A 174 -4.65 -23.21 -14.77
C TYR A 174 -3.11 -23.11 -14.74
N PRO A 175 -2.47 -22.20 -15.52
CA PRO A 175 -3.09 -21.14 -16.33
C PRO A 175 -3.65 -21.62 -17.67
N THR A 176 -3.24 -22.81 -18.15
CA THR A 176 -3.79 -23.39 -19.38
C THR A 176 -4.61 -24.65 -19.11
N PRO A 177 -5.44 -25.11 -20.07
CA PRO A 177 -6.12 -26.40 -19.96
C PRO A 177 -5.22 -27.63 -19.80
N ASN A 178 -3.91 -27.49 -20.04
CA ASN A 178 -2.95 -28.59 -19.89
C ASN A 178 -2.32 -28.64 -18.49
N ASP A 179 -2.45 -27.57 -17.70
CA ASP A 179 -1.84 -27.42 -16.37
C ASP A 179 -2.82 -27.86 -15.27
N CYS A 180 -3.14 -29.16 -15.24
CA CYS A 180 -4.18 -29.69 -14.36
C CYS A 180 -3.62 -30.35 -13.08
N THR A 181 -4.18 -29.97 -11.93
CA THR A 181 -3.96 -30.62 -10.63
C THR A 181 -5.29 -30.96 -9.96
N SER A 182 -5.43 -32.18 -9.45
CA SER A 182 -6.61 -32.62 -8.71
C SER A 182 -6.42 -32.46 -7.21
N TYR A 183 -7.38 -31.80 -6.57
CA TYR A 183 -7.41 -31.55 -5.14
C TYR A 183 -8.59 -32.30 -4.52
N VAL A 184 -8.36 -32.87 -3.33
CA VAL A 184 -9.37 -33.57 -2.52
C VAL A 184 -9.34 -32.95 -1.14
N ASP A 185 -10.51 -32.47 -0.69
CA ASP A 185 -10.72 -31.86 0.62
C ASP A 185 -9.69 -30.76 0.96
N ALA A 186 -9.33 -29.95 -0.04
CA ALA A 186 -8.33 -28.89 0.09
C ALA A 186 -8.98 -27.61 0.62
N LEU A 187 -8.21 -26.85 1.41
CA LEU A 187 -8.62 -25.51 1.85
C LEU A 187 -8.59 -24.53 0.67
N PHE A 188 -9.53 -23.59 0.68
CA PHE A 188 -9.44 -22.44 -0.22
C PHE A 188 -8.23 -21.57 0.12
N GLY A 189 -7.49 -21.18 -0.91
CA GLY A 189 -6.50 -20.12 -0.82
C GLY A 189 -7.17 -18.76 -0.90
N ASN A 190 -6.46 -17.73 -0.46
CA ASN A 190 -6.98 -16.38 -0.53
C ASN A 190 -5.88 -15.34 -0.82
N ASP A 191 -6.32 -14.19 -1.31
CA ASP A 191 -5.47 -13.08 -1.73
C ASP A 191 -6.18 -11.77 -1.39
N ALA A 192 -5.50 -10.84 -0.73
CA ALA A 192 -5.93 -9.45 -0.67
C ALA A 192 -5.70 -8.86 -2.06
N HIS A 193 -6.61 -9.18 -3.00
CA HIS A 193 -6.33 -9.14 -4.43
C HIS A 193 -6.18 -7.71 -4.94
N ASN A 194 -7.04 -6.83 -4.47
CA ASN A 194 -6.96 -5.41 -4.74
C ASN A 194 -7.15 -4.62 -3.45
N MET A 195 -6.44 -3.51 -3.35
CA MET A 195 -6.54 -2.60 -2.22
C MET A 195 -6.49 -1.16 -2.74
N ALA A 196 -7.31 -0.30 -2.16
CA ALA A 196 -7.35 1.12 -2.47
C ALA A 196 -7.61 1.92 -1.19
N THR A 197 -7.24 3.20 -1.22
CA THR A 197 -7.50 4.18 -0.15
C THR A 197 -8.70 5.04 -0.51
N GLY A 198 -9.44 5.52 0.49
CA GLY A 198 -10.51 6.52 0.34
C GLY A 198 -10.93 7.06 1.70
N ASP A 199 -11.68 8.15 1.76
CA ASP A 199 -12.35 8.64 2.97
C ASP A 199 -13.79 8.11 3.01
N PHE A 200 -13.96 6.90 3.53
CA PHE A 200 -15.26 6.23 3.54
C PHE A 200 -16.17 6.76 4.66
N ASN A 201 -15.65 7.53 5.60
CA ASN A 201 -16.42 7.99 6.76
C ASN A 201 -16.51 9.52 6.89
N GLY A 202 -15.80 10.27 6.05
CA GLY A 202 -15.83 11.73 5.95
C GLY A 202 -15.05 12.43 7.05
N ASP A 203 -14.08 11.76 7.70
CA ASP A 203 -13.26 12.37 8.76
C ASP A 203 -11.96 13.00 8.25
N GLY A 204 -11.71 12.93 6.95
CA GLY A 204 -10.54 13.48 6.27
C GLY A 204 -9.26 12.68 6.52
N PHE A 205 -9.36 11.40 6.90
CA PHE A 205 -8.25 10.46 6.96
C PHE A 205 -8.42 9.36 5.92
N GLU A 206 -7.30 8.84 5.44
CA GLU A 206 -7.34 7.74 4.49
C GLU A 206 -7.74 6.45 5.21
N ASP A 207 -8.91 5.94 4.88
CA ASP A 207 -9.35 4.58 5.15
C ASP A 207 -8.90 3.65 4.02
N LEU A 208 -9.16 2.35 4.14
CA LEU A 208 -8.80 1.39 3.09
C LEU A 208 -9.92 0.39 2.78
N VAL A 209 -10.02 0.00 1.52
CA VAL A 209 -10.85 -1.11 1.05
C VAL A 209 -9.97 -2.27 0.59
N VAL A 210 -10.37 -3.50 0.92
CA VAL A 210 -9.73 -4.73 0.42
C VAL A 210 -10.75 -5.60 -0.29
N ALA A 211 -10.54 -5.82 -1.58
CA ALA A 211 -11.26 -6.83 -2.36
C ALA A 211 -10.49 -8.15 -2.30
N TRP A 212 -11.06 -9.13 -1.59
CA TRP A 212 -10.45 -10.45 -1.46
C TRP A 212 -10.80 -11.34 -2.65
N ALA A 213 -9.82 -12.10 -3.12
CA ALA A 213 -10.04 -13.18 -4.09
C ALA A 213 -9.84 -14.55 -3.42
N ILE A 214 -10.75 -15.47 -3.71
CA ILE A 214 -10.74 -16.83 -3.18
C ILE A 214 -10.34 -17.80 -4.30
N PHE A 215 -9.32 -18.62 -4.03
CA PHE A 215 -8.72 -19.54 -5.00
C PHE A 215 -8.93 -21.00 -4.61
N PRO A 216 -9.15 -21.90 -5.59
CA PRO A 216 -9.05 -21.68 -7.04
C PRO A 216 -10.28 -20.97 -7.61
N HIS A 217 -10.07 -20.06 -8.56
CA HIS A 217 -11.14 -19.34 -9.24
C HIS A 217 -11.70 -20.08 -10.48
N THR A 218 -11.04 -21.14 -10.96
CA THR A 218 -11.48 -21.96 -12.11
C THR A 218 -12.02 -23.32 -11.67
N ILE A 219 -13.12 -23.31 -10.92
CA ILE A 219 -13.85 -24.52 -10.49
C ILE A 219 -15.36 -24.33 -10.66
N ASP A 220 -16.10 -25.42 -10.50
CA ASP A 220 -17.56 -25.46 -10.56
C ASP A 220 -18.16 -24.43 -9.59
N GLN A 221 -19.08 -23.61 -10.10
CA GLN A 221 -19.75 -22.55 -9.35
C GLN A 221 -20.41 -23.05 -8.07
N SER A 222 -20.99 -24.26 -8.09
CA SER A 222 -21.64 -24.86 -6.92
C SER A 222 -20.69 -25.13 -5.75
N LYS A 223 -19.37 -25.06 -6.00
CA LYS A 223 -18.32 -25.28 -5.00
C LYS A 223 -17.63 -23.99 -4.58
N LYS A 224 -17.88 -22.86 -5.24
CA LYS A 224 -17.16 -21.61 -4.99
C LYS A 224 -17.61 -20.94 -3.70
N VAL A 225 -16.69 -20.16 -3.14
CA VAL A 225 -16.93 -19.21 -2.06
C VAL A 225 -16.59 -17.82 -2.62
N ASN A 226 -17.47 -16.86 -2.40
CA ASN A 226 -17.25 -15.47 -2.81
C ASN A 226 -16.30 -14.78 -1.84
N GLY A 227 -15.47 -13.88 -2.36
CA GLY A 227 -14.57 -13.07 -1.54
C GLY A 227 -15.29 -11.85 -0.96
N PRO A 228 -15.02 -11.48 0.31
CA PRO A 228 -15.54 -10.25 0.88
C PRO A 228 -14.85 -9.01 0.31
N ILE A 229 -15.55 -7.88 0.39
CA ILE A 229 -15.02 -6.54 0.15
C ILE A 229 -15.13 -5.77 1.46
N ASN A 230 -14.01 -5.69 2.19
CA ASN A 230 -13.97 -5.11 3.53
C ASN A 230 -13.48 -3.66 3.49
N ILE A 231 -14.08 -2.79 4.29
CA ILE A 231 -13.65 -1.42 4.54
C ILE A 231 -13.07 -1.38 5.96
N TYR A 232 -11.86 -0.83 6.10
CA TYR A 232 -11.22 -0.63 7.38
C TYR A 232 -10.99 0.86 7.63
N ILE A 233 -11.53 1.32 8.76
CA ILE A 233 -11.49 2.72 9.20
C ILE A 233 -10.19 3.00 9.93
N ASN A 234 -9.53 4.08 9.55
CA ASN A 234 -8.32 4.61 10.18
C ASN A 234 -8.63 5.12 11.59
N ASP A 235 -7.79 4.78 12.57
CA ASP A 235 -7.94 5.26 13.95
C ASP A 235 -7.16 6.55 14.24
N GLN A 236 -6.57 7.14 13.20
CA GLN A 236 -5.78 8.37 13.18
C GLN A 236 -4.47 8.26 13.96
N LYS A 237 -4.07 7.03 14.27
CA LYS A 237 -2.91 6.71 15.12
C LYS A 237 -2.11 5.53 14.56
N GLY A 238 -2.14 5.30 13.26
CA GLY A 238 -1.34 4.25 12.62
C GLY A 238 -1.98 2.88 12.70
N GLY A 239 -3.27 2.79 12.97
CA GLY A 239 -4.03 1.54 12.90
C GLY A 239 -5.37 1.67 12.24
N PHE A 240 -5.97 0.51 12.02
CA PHE A 240 -7.21 0.37 11.26
C PHE A 240 -8.11 -0.64 11.95
N LYS A 241 -9.41 -0.57 11.71
CA LYS A 241 -10.36 -1.58 12.15
C LYS A 241 -11.56 -1.65 11.21
N GLU A 242 -12.15 -2.82 11.07
CA GLU A 242 -13.45 -2.94 10.42
C GLU A 242 -14.54 -2.56 11.43
N ASP A 243 -15.27 -1.47 11.16
CA ASP A 243 -16.51 -1.16 11.86
C ASP A 243 -17.69 -1.55 10.98
N LEU A 244 -18.33 -2.68 11.31
CA LEU A 244 -19.46 -3.20 10.54
C LEU A 244 -20.63 -2.21 10.45
N ASN A 245 -20.71 -1.18 11.31
CA ASN A 245 -21.74 -0.16 11.20
C ASN A 245 -21.64 0.69 9.93
N ILE A 246 -20.48 0.69 9.27
CA ILE A 246 -20.27 1.37 7.98
C ILE A 246 -21.18 0.80 6.90
N TYR A 247 -21.55 -0.48 7.00
CA TYR A 247 -22.46 -1.13 6.06
C TYR A 247 -23.92 -0.96 6.49
N ALA A 248 -24.82 -0.69 5.54
CA ALA A 248 -26.26 -0.61 5.77
C ALA A 248 -26.83 -1.94 6.32
N THR A 249 -26.26 -3.07 5.90
CA THR A 249 -26.65 -4.42 6.35
C THR A 249 -25.86 -4.92 7.55
N SER A 250 -24.89 -4.13 8.05
CA SER A 250 -23.96 -4.53 9.11
C SER A 250 -23.09 -5.76 8.79
N THR A 251 -22.84 -5.99 7.50
CA THR A 251 -21.99 -7.07 6.98
C THR A 251 -21.26 -6.56 5.74
N ALA A 252 -19.98 -6.89 5.58
CA ALA A 252 -19.28 -6.66 4.33
C ALA A 252 -19.96 -7.43 3.17
N PRO A 253 -20.12 -6.81 1.98
CA PRO A 253 -20.63 -7.49 0.81
C PRO A 253 -19.61 -8.50 0.26
N ASN A 254 -20.09 -9.48 -0.50
CA ASN A 254 -19.26 -10.50 -1.12
C ASN A 254 -19.47 -10.49 -2.63
N HIS A 255 -18.40 -10.72 -3.39
CA HIS A 255 -18.46 -10.81 -4.84
C HIS A 255 -17.74 -12.08 -5.33
N PRO A 256 -18.17 -12.73 -6.44
CA PRO A 256 -17.49 -13.91 -6.96
C PRO A 256 -16.01 -13.66 -7.21
N PHE A 257 -15.69 -12.49 -7.78
CA PHE A 257 -14.34 -11.95 -7.91
C PHE A 257 -14.41 -10.48 -8.36
N ALA A 258 -14.22 -9.54 -7.43
CA ALA A 258 -14.03 -8.12 -7.72
C ALA A 258 -12.53 -7.89 -8.06
N TYR A 259 -12.22 -7.61 -9.33
CA TYR A 259 -10.86 -7.72 -9.87
C TYR A 259 -10.04 -6.42 -9.69
N ARG A 260 -10.42 -5.34 -10.37
CA ARG A 260 -9.85 -4.01 -10.16
C ARG A 260 -10.84 -3.10 -9.48
N VAL A 261 -10.37 -2.44 -8.43
CA VAL A 261 -11.14 -1.52 -7.61
C VAL A 261 -10.77 -0.10 -8.03
N THR A 262 -11.77 0.76 -8.17
CA THR A 262 -11.60 2.22 -8.19
C THR A 262 -12.43 2.83 -7.05
N VAL A 263 -11.98 3.98 -6.56
CA VAL A 263 -12.54 4.67 -5.39
C VAL A 263 -12.63 6.16 -5.71
N ASP A 264 -13.85 6.70 -5.69
CA ASP A 264 -14.20 8.10 -5.94
C ASP A 264 -15.61 8.40 -5.39
N ASP A 265 -15.97 9.67 -5.17
CA ASP A 265 -17.35 10.08 -4.84
C ASP A 265 -18.27 9.95 -6.07
N LEU A 266 -18.87 8.76 -6.23
CA LEU A 266 -19.67 8.41 -7.41
C LEU A 266 -21.10 8.96 -7.34
N ASN A 267 -21.56 9.41 -6.17
CA ASN A 267 -22.93 9.89 -5.97
C ASN A 267 -23.03 11.35 -5.47
N GLY A 268 -21.89 12.04 -5.37
CA GLY A 268 -21.80 13.46 -5.06
C GLY A 268 -22.14 13.79 -3.59
N ASP A 269 -22.01 12.83 -2.66
CA ASP A 269 -22.32 13.05 -1.25
C ASP A 269 -21.09 13.41 -0.38
N GLY A 270 -19.91 13.47 -1.00
CA GLY A 270 -18.64 13.82 -0.38
C GLY A 270 -17.97 12.67 0.36
N LEU A 271 -18.47 11.44 0.24
CA LEU A 271 -17.81 10.22 0.69
C LEU A 271 -17.29 9.45 -0.52
N ASP A 272 -16.13 8.81 -0.37
CA ASP A 272 -15.63 7.97 -1.44
C ASP A 272 -16.45 6.68 -1.55
N ASP A 273 -16.86 6.32 -2.76
CA ASP A 273 -17.58 5.09 -3.11
C ASP A 273 -16.65 4.05 -3.74
N ILE A 274 -17.15 2.82 -3.93
CA ILE A 274 -16.33 1.71 -4.46
C ILE A 274 -16.99 1.11 -5.69
N PHE A 275 -16.25 1.07 -6.80
CA PHE A 275 -16.58 0.26 -7.97
C PHE A 275 -15.51 -0.81 -8.20
N ALA A 276 -15.91 -1.98 -8.71
CA ALA A 276 -14.94 -2.94 -9.20
C ALA A 276 -15.37 -3.71 -10.46
N GLY A 277 -14.41 -3.84 -11.37
CA GLY A 277 -14.49 -4.73 -12.54
C GLY A 277 -14.71 -6.18 -12.12
N SER A 278 -15.53 -6.91 -12.88
CA SER A 278 -15.96 -8.27 -12.54
C SER A 278 -15.17 -9.30 -13.35
N MET A 279 -14.69 -10.35 -12.68
CA MET A 279 -14.12 -11.52 -13.39
C MET A 279 -15.19 -12.43 -14.02
N GLY A 280 -16.48 -12.14 -13.79
CA GLY A 280 -17.57 -13.02 -14.19
C GLY A 280 -17.60 -14.34 -13.41
N LEU A 281 -18.32 -15.32 -13.96
CA LEU A 281 -18.49 -16.64 -13.41
C LEU A 281 -17.69 -17.67 -14.22
N SER A 282 -16.70 -18.31 -13.59
CA SER A 282 -16.06 -19.52 -14.13
C SER A 282 -17.09 -20.61 -14.42
N VAL A 283 -17.17 -21.09 -15.66
CA VAL A 283 -18.09 -22.14 -16.11
C VAL A 283 -17.35 -23.21 -16.90
N ALA A 284 -17.77 -24.47 -16.78
CA ALA A 284 -17.14 -25.55 -17.52
C ALA A 284 -17.44 -25.41 -19.03
N GLN A 285 -16.42 -25.60 -19.87
CA GLN A 285 -16.54 -25.60 -21.32
C GLN A 285 -15.77 -26.79 -21.91
N ASP A 286 -16.04 -27.13 -23.18
CA ASP A 286 -15.36 -28.22 -23.86
C ASP A 286 -13.84 -27.99 -23.88
N GLY A 287 -13.11 -28.80 -23.12
CA GLY A 287 -11.67 -28.72 -23.01
C GLY A 287 -11.14 -27.69 -22.01
N GLY A 288 -11.95 -27.13 -21.11
CA GLY A 288 -11.45 -26.23 -20.06
C GLY A 288 -12.52 -25.47 -19.26
N TRP A 289 -12.18 -24.24 -18.86
CA TRP A 289 -13.05 -23.30 -18.17
C TRP A 289 -13.24 -22.05 -19.04
N GLY A 290 -14.46 -21.54 -19.11
CA GLY A 290 -14.79 -20.23 -19.66
C GLY A 290 -15.37 -19.30 -18.59
N ILE A 291 -15.79 -18.12 -19.02
CA ILE A 291 -16.33 -17.07 -18.14
C ILE A 291 -17.71 -16.67 -18.66
N ASP A 292 -18.74 -16.86 -17.85
CA ASP A 292 -20.05 -16.26 -18.08
C ASP A 292 -20.15 -14.88 -17.39
N PRO A 293 -20.98 -13.96 -17.90
CA PRO A 293 -21.15 -12.65 -17.30
C PRO A 293 -21.57 -12.70 -15.83
N TYR A 294 -21.10 -11.71 -15.07
CA TYR A 294 -21.60 -11.36 -13.75
C TYR A 294 -21.53 -9.83 -13.60
N PRO A 295 -22.49 -9.19 -12.90
CA PRO A 295 -22.46 -7.74 -12.70
C PRO A 295 -21.11 -7.23 -12.18
N HIS A 296 -20.77 -5.99 -12.53
CA HIS A 296 -19.71 -5.26 -11.84
C HIS A 296 -20.14 -4.96 -10.41
N PHE A 297 -19.19 -4.84 -9.51
CA PHE A 297 -19.47 -4.49 -8.12
C PHE A 297 -19.60 -2.98 -7.99
N LEU A 298 -20.64 -2.52 -7.30
CA LEU A 298 -20.84 -1.11 -6.97
C LEU A 298 -21.36 -1.01 -5.54
N LEU A 299 -20.68 -0.23 -4.73
CA LEU A 299 -21.01 0.01 -3.34
C LEU A 299 -21.04 1.52 -3.12
N LEU A 300 -22.24 2.05 -2.90
CA LEU A 300 -22.46 3.48 -2.68
C LEU A 300 -22.77 3.75 -1.21
N SER A 301 -22.28 4.86 -0.69
CA SER A 301 -22.80 5.51 0.51
C SER A 301 -24.29 5.87 0.31
N ASN A 302 -25.00 6.03 1.42
CA ASN A 302 -26.37 6.50 1.43
C ASN A 302 -26.47 7.77 2.26
N SER A 303 -27.64 8.42 2.27
CA SER A 303 -27.88 9.65 3.05
C SER A 303 -27.59 9.56 4.57
N SER A 304 -27.33 8.38 5.13
CA SER A 304 -26.88 8.17 6.52
C SER A 304 -25.38 7.90 6.64
N GLY A 305 -24.60 8.02 5.57
CA GLY A 305 -23.18 7.67 5.49
C GLY A 305 -22.91 6.17 5.57
N LYS A 306 -23.88 5.32 5.19
CA LYS A 306 -23.72 3.86 5.21
C LYS A 306 -23.69 3.27 3.81
N PHE A 307 -22.82 2.29 3.60
CA PHE A 307 -22.60 1.66 2.31
C PHE A 307 -23.58 0.52 2.03
N GLU A 308 -24.08 0.50 0.81
CA GLU A 308 -24.96 -0.55 0.32
C GLU A 308 -24.72 -0.87 -1.15
N GLU A 309 -24.84 -2.15 -1.47
CA GLU A 309 -24.56 -2.65 -2.81
C GLU A 309 -25.64 -2.16 -3.78
N ARG A 310 -25.21 -1.65 -4.93
CA ARG A 310 -26.03 -0.91 -5.89
C ARG A 310 -25.93 -1.47 -7.31
N LEU A 311 -25.87 -2.79 -7.44
CA LEU A 311 -25.76 -3.46 -8.76
C LEU A 311 -26.81 -3.00 -9.77
N ALA A 312 -28.04 -2.72 -9.32
CA ALA A 312 -29.14 -2.28 -10.18
C ALA A 312 -28.94 -0.88 -10.77
N ASN A 313 -28.01 -0.09 -10.21
CA ASN A 313 -27.67 1.23 -10.71
C ASN A 313 -26.75 1.16 -11.94
N ILE A 314 -26.17 0.00 -12.26
CA ILE A 314 -25.39 -0.18 -13.48
C ILE A 314 -26.26 -0.87 -14.52
N HIS A 315 -26.61 -0.14 -15.58
CA HIS A 315 -27.38 -0.70 -16.69
C HIS A 315 -26.50 -1.54 -17.62
N ASP A 316 -26.66 -2.86 -17.57
CA ASP A 316 -26.04 -3.79 -18.51
C ASP A 316 -26.93 -4.12 -19.72
N ASP A 317 -26.31 -4.72 -20.75
CA ASP A 317 -26.97 -5.20 -21.97
C ASP A 317 -27.48 -6.65 -21.86
N ASN A 318 -27.61 -7.18 -20.64
CA ASN A 318 -27.85 -8.59 -20.34
C ASN A 318 -28.87 -8.81 -19.21
N ASN A 319 -29.84 -7.91 -19.08
CA ASN A 319 -30.95 -8.00 -18.13
C ASN A 319 -30.50 -8.18 -16.65
N GLY A 320 -29.46 -7.47 -16.23
CA GLY A 320 -28.95 -7.52 -14.85
C GLY A 320 -28.07 -8.74 -14.56
N SER A 321 -27.71 -9.53 -15.57
CA SER A 321 -26.81 -10.69 -15.43
C SER A 321 -25.33 -10.34 -15.69
N GLY A 322 -25.01 -9.06 -15.80
CA GLY A 322 -23.66 -8.56 -16.05
C GLY A 322 -23.32 -8.43 -17.54
N PHE A 323 -22.27 -7.66 -17.81
CA PHE A 323 -21.89 -7.24 -19.15
C PHE A 323 -21.45 -8.38 -20.06
N LEU A 324 -21.83 -8.30 -21.34
CA LEU A 324 -21.46 -9.30 -22.35
C LEU A 324 -19.95 -9.32 -22.71
N CYS A 325 -19.17 -8.36 -22.21
CA CYS A 325 -17.70 -8.41 -22.21
C CYS A 325 -17.12 -9.53 -21.31
N ARG A 326 -17.95 -10.09 -20.41
CA ARG A 326 -17.71 -11.25 -19.52
C ARG A 326 -16.66 -11.05 -18.42
N PHE A 327 -15.56 -10.37 -18.72
CA PHE A 327 -14.44 -10.15 -17.80
C PHE A 327 -13.87 -8.74 -17.97
N ALA A 328 -13.92 -7.95 -16.90
CA ALA A 328 -13.12 -6.73 -16.75
C ALA A 328 -11.88 -7.03 -15.88
N HIS A 329 -10.71 -7.11 -16.50
CA HIS A 329 -9.43 -7.13 -15.77
C HIS A 329 -9.01 -5.71 -15.34
N ASP A 330 -9.61 -4.69 -15.95
CA ASP A 330 -9.37 -3.28 -15.68
C ASP A 330 -10.57 -2.64 -14.96
N ALA A 331 -10.33 -1.46 -14.41
CA ALA A 331 -11.33 -0.49 -13.98
C ALA A 331 -10.63 0.86 -13.86
N SER A 332 -11.26 1.92 -14.35
CA SER A 332 -10.80 3.31 -14.16
C SER A 332 -11.99 4.25 -14.04
N SER A 333 -11.76 5.42 -13.47
CA SER A 333 -12.75 6.47 -13.22
C SER A 333 -12.19 7.83 -13.64
N GLY A 334 -13.08 8.75 -14.02
CA GLY A 334 -12.75 10.08 -14.53
C GLY A 334 -13.98 10.77 -15.15
N ASP A 335 -13.79 11.89 -15.82
CA ASP A 335 -14.86 12.69 -16.46
C ASP A 335 -14.63 12.85 -17.99
N PRO A 336 -14.84 11.80 -18.81
CA PRO A 336 -14.63 11.87 -20.26
C PRO A 336 -15.66 12.72 -21.02
N ASP A 337 -16.85 12.94 -20.47
CA ASP A 337 -17.89 13.74 -21.14
C ASP A 337 -18.00 15.19 -20.62
N GLY A 338 -17.17 15.54 -19.63
CA GLY A 338 -16.92 16.90 -19.16
C GLY A 338 -18.09 17.52 -18.41
N ASP A 339 -18.97 16.70 -17.83
CA ASP A 339 -20.18 17.16 -17.15
C ASP A 339 -20.00 17.38 -15.63
N GLY A 340 -18.84 16.96 -15.11
CA GLY A 340 -18.38 17.18 -13.75
C GLY A 340 -18.74 16.07 -12.76
N ASP A 341 -19.39 14.99 -13.19
CA ASP A 341 -19.51 13.76 -12.42
C ASP A 341 -18.42 12.73 -12.78
N ILE A 342 -18.35 11.65 -12.01
CA ILE A 342 -17.35 10.59 -12.20
C ILE A 342 -17.96 9.42 -12.96
N ASP A 343 -17.48 9.22 -14.18
CA ASP A 343 -17.74 8.08 -15.04
C ASP A 343 -16.83 6.90 -14.74
N LEU A 344 -17.16 5.74 -15.31
CA LEU A 344 -16.39 4.50 -15.15
C LEU A 344 -16.07 3.86 -16.49
N PHE A 345 -14.85 3.34 -16.62
CA PHE A 345 -14.44 2.55 -17.78
C PHE A 345 -13.92 1.17 -17.34
N ALA A 346 -14.55 0.12 -17.86
CA ALA A 346 -14.19 -1.26 -17.57
C ALA A 346 -14.50 -2.16 -18.77
N CYS A 347 -13.67 -3.17 -19.01
CA CYS A 347 -13.79 -4.11 -20.12
C CYS A 347 -13.98 -3.47 -21.51
N ASN A 348 -13.37 -2.31 -21.74
CA ASN A 348 -13.55 -1.48 -22.95
C ASN A 348 -14.97 -0.96 -23.17
N ILE A 349 -15.72 -0.71 -22.08
CA ILE A 349 -17.04 -0.09 -22.10
C ILE A 349 -16.99 1.14 -21.18
N LEU A 350 -17.45 2.28 -21.68
CA LEU A 350 -17.62 3.51 -20.89
C LEU A 350 -19.04 3.54 -20.30
N LEU A 351 -19.12 3.79 -19.01
CA LEU A 351 -20.32 3.89 -18.21
C LEU A 351 -20.47 5.36 -17.77
N ILE A 352 -21.47 6.03 -18.33
CA ILE A 352 -21.80 7.43 -18.05
C ILE A 352 -22.65 7.51 -16.80
N ASN A 353 -22.22 8.28 -15.82
CA ASN A 353 -22.93 8.54 -14.57
C ASN A 353 -23.99 9.64 -14.77
N ASP A 354 -24.86 9.82 -13.78
CA ASP A 354 -25.86 10.90 -13.76
C ASP A 354 -25.71 11.84 -12.55
N GLY A 355 -24.54 11.79 -11.92
CA GLY A 355 -24.17 12.49 -10.70
C GLY A 355 -24.72 11.87 -9.42
N PHE A 356 -25.53 10.81 -9.51
CA PHE A 356 -26.15 10.13 -8.35
C PHE A 356 -25.78 8.65 -8.28
N GLY A 357 -24.73 8.25 -9.00
CA GLY A 357 -24.25 6.88 -9.07
C GLY A 357 -25.19 5.96 -9.86
N ASN A 358 -25.90 6.46 -10.88
CA ASN A 358 -26.61 5.63 -11.85
C ASN A 358 -25.90 5.65 -13.20
N PHE A 359 -25.48 4.48 -13.65
CA PHE A 359 -24.57 4.34 -14.76
C PHE A 359 -25.27 3.75 -16.00
N THR A 360 -25.04 4.37 -17.15
CA THR A 360 -25.54 3.93 -18.45
C THR A 360 -24.43 3.77 -19.47
N ILE A 361 -24.56 2.81 -20.38
CA ILE A 361 -23.53 2.55 -21.39
C ILE A 361 -23.45 3.69 -22.40
N HIS A 362 -22.25 4.26 -22.60
CA HIS A 362 -22.01 5.28 -23.61
C HIS A 362 -22.30 4.75 -25.03
N GLN A 363 -22.89 5.59 -25.89
CA GLN A 363 -23.35 5.16 -27.22
C GLN A 363 -22.24 4.74 -28.20
N TYR A 364 -21.02 5.25 -28.03
CA TYR A 364 -19.89 4.94 -28.92
C TYR A 364 -18.97 3.86 -28.34
N LEU A 365 -18.63 3.96 -27.06
CA LEU A 365 -17.76 3.03 -26.34
C LEU A 365 -18.59 1.95 -25.64
N ASN A 366 -19.30 1.15 -26.45
CA ASN A 366 -20.22 0.09 -26.01
C ASN A 366 -19.72 -1.31 -26.42
N LEU A 367 -20.61 -2.31 -26.39
CA LEU A 367 -20.28 -3.68 -26.79
C LEU A 367 -19.69 -3.79 -28.22
N ASN A 368 -20.07 -2.93 -29.17
CA ASN A 368 -19.48 -2.93 -30.51
C ASN A 368 -18.02 -2.50 -30.47
N TRP A 369 -17.68 -1.49 -29.65
CA TRP A 369 -16.30 -1.09 -29.40
C TRP A 369 -15.50 -2.23 -28.78
N TYR A 370 -16.04 -2.85 -27.73
CA TYR A 370 -15.44 -4.05 -27.14
C TYR A 370 -15.22 -5.17 -28.19
N ASN A 371 -16.15 -5.43 -29.10
CA ASN A 371 -15.97 -6.47 -30.12
C ASN A 371 -14.84 -6.15 -31.12
N GLU A 372 -14.53 -4.87 -31.33
CA GLU A 372 -13.42 -4.42 -32.17
C GLU A 372 -12.08 -4.56 -31.43
N PHE A 373 -11.97 -4.04 -30.20
CA PHE A 373 -10.70 -3.91 -29.47
C PHE A 373 -10.41 -5.02 -28.45
N LEU A 374 -11.45 -5.75 -28.01
CA LEU A 374 -11.47 -6.80 -26.98
C LEU A 374 -11.13 -6.29 -25.58
N ASN A 375 -10.90 -7.18 -24.61
CA ASN A 375 -10.72 -6.77 -23.22
C ASN A 375 -9.35 -6.11 -23.00
N PRO A 376 -9.34 -4.95 -22.32
CA PRO A 376 -8.14 -4.40 -21.74
C PRO A 376 -7.71 -5.14 -20.48
N MET A 377 -6.41 -5.14 -20.24
CA MET A 377 -5.77 -5.58 -19.01
C MET A 377 -5.54 -4.38 -18.07
N ALA A 378 -5.30 -3.19 -18.62
CA ALA A 378 -5.24 -1.94 -17.88
C ALA A 378 -5.94 -0.83 -18.66
N SER A 379 -6.52 0.13 -17.94
CA SER A 379 -7.12 1.35 -18.50
C SER A 379 -6.91 2.54 -17.57
N LEU A 380 -7.05 3.74 -18.12
CA LEU A 380 -7.07 5.01 -17.39
C LEU A 380 -8.07 5.94 -18.10
N LEU A 381 -8.77 6.75 -17.32
CA LEU A 381 -9.41 7.99 -17.79
C LEU A 381 -8.50 9.13 -17.32
N ALA A 382 -8.06 10.06 -18.18
CA ALA A 382 -7.09 11.10 -17.82
C ALA A 382 -7.06 12.27 -18.82
N ASP A 383 -7.21 13.51 -18.38
CA ASP A 383 -7.01 14.69 -19.22
C ASP A 383 -5.51 14.90 -19.53
N LEU A 384 -5.05 14.34 -20.66
CA LEU A 384 -3.63 14.40 -21.05
C LEU A 384 -3.28 15.71 -21.76
N ASN A 385 -4.25 16.43 -22.31
CA ASN A 385 -4.01 17.65 -23.08
C ASN A 385 -4.52 18.94 -22.40
N ASN A 386 -5.04 18.80 -21.17
CA ASN A 386 -5.62 19.87 -20.35
C ASN A 386 -6.81 20.56 -21.06
N ASP A 387 -7.65 19.81 -21.77
CA ASP A 387 -8.82 20.33 -22.47
C ASP A 387 -10.15 20.24 -21.69
N GLY A 388 -10.10 19.69 -20.47
CA GLY A 388 -11.23 19.58 -19.56
C GLY A 388 -12.10 18.35 -19.77
N PHE A 389 -11.64 17.39 -20.57
CA PHE A 389 -12.27 16.08 -20.75
C PHE A 389 -11.21 15.00 -20.49
N ASP A 390 -11.53 14.01 -19.65
CA ASP A 390 -10.62 12.91 -19.43
C ASP A 390 -10.51 12.00 -20.66
N ASP A 391 -9.31 11.83 -21.20
CA ASP A 391 -9.03 10.93 -22.32
C ASP A 391 -9.16 9.46 -21.91
N VAL A 392 -9.52 8.59 -22.86
CA VAL A 392 -9.63 7.15 -22.60
C VAL A 392 -8.36 6.43 -23.04
N LEU A 393 -7.63 5.83 -22.10
CA LEU A 393 -6.46 5.00 -22.38
C LEU A 393 -6.76 3.54 -22.04
N PHE A 394 -6.33 2.63 -22.89
CA PHE A 394 -6.41 1.20 -22.59
C PHE A 394 -5.32 0.37 -23.25
N TRP A 395 -4.82 -0.62 -22.50
CA TRP A 395 -3.88 -1.64 -22.97
C TRP A 395 -4.55 -2.99 -22.94
N ASN A 396 -4.57 -3.67 -24.08
CA ASN A 396 -5.19 -4.96 -24.27
C ASN A 396 -4.35 -6.13 -23.77
N PHE A 397 -5.05 -7.24 -23.51
CA PHE A 397 -4.39 -8.53 -23.37
C PHE A 397 -3.51 -8.85 -24.59
N ASN A 398 -2.41 -9.55 -24.31
CA ASN A 398 -1.77 -10.41 -25.30
C ASN A 398 -2.81 -11.45 -25.82
N ASP A 399 -2.55 -12.17 -26.91
CA ASP A 399 -3.38 -13.24 -27.47
C ASP A 399 -4.79 -12.89 -28.00
N ARG A 400 -5.06 -11.60 -28.27
CA ARG A 400 -6.30 -11.14 -28.90
C ARG A 400 -6.58 -11.80 -30.27
N ARG A 401 -7.86 -12.15 -30.49
CA ARG A 401 -8.34 -12.75 -31.74
C ARG A 401 -8.24 -11.84 -32.97
N ASN A 402 -8.30 -10.52 -32.78
CA ASN A 402 -8.29 -9.53 -33.87
C ASN A 402 -6.87 -9.01 -34.19
N PHE A 403 -5.83 -9.65 -33.65
CA PHE A 403 -4.46 -9.17 -33.71
C PHE A 403 -3.91 -8.95 -35.13
N SER A 404 -4.35 -9.74 -36.11
CA SER A 404 -3.93 -9.57 -37.52
C SER A 404 -4.44 -8.26 -38.16
N SER A 405 -5.56 -7.72 -37.66
CA SER A 405 -6.16 -6.47 -38.16
C SER A 405 -5.82 -5.27 -37.29
N VAL A 406 -5.57 -5.47 -36.00
CA VAL A 406 -5.25 -4.43 -35.02
C VAL A 406 -4.05 -4.89 -34.18
N PRO A 407 -2.82 -4.75 -34.70
CA PRO A 407 -1.61 -5.22 -34.02
C PRO A 407 -1.21 -4.34 -32.83
N GLU A 408 -1.70 -3.10 -32.74
CA GLU A 408 -1.42 -2.17 -31.65
C GLU A 408 -1.94 -2.74 -30.33
N GLU A 409 -1.12 -2.70 -29.28
CA GLU A 409 -1.46 -3.29 -27.98
C GLU A 409 -2.41 -2.42 -27.15
N GLY A 410 -2.63 -1.17 -27.53
CA GLY A 410 -3.50 -0.24 -26.82
C GLY A 410 -3.63 1.10 -27.54
N PHE A 411 -4.58 1.91 -27.09
CA PHE A 411 -4.86 3.21 -27.69
C PHE A 411 -5.17 4.27 -26.62
N ILE A 412 -4.89 5.51 -26.97
CA ILE A 412 -5.46 6.73 -26.38
C ILE A 412 -6.60 7.18 -27.29
N LEU A 413 -7.77 7.47 -26.74
CA LEU A 413 -8.78 8.30 -27.37
C LEU A 413 -8.60 9.70 -26.78
N LEU A 414 -7.86 10.53 -27.51
CA LEU A 414 -7.51 11.88 -27.10
C LEU A 414 -8.63 12.85 -27.50
N SER A 415 -9.21 13.51 -26.50
CA SER A 415 -10.21 14.54 -26.62
C SER A 415 -9.77 15.66 -27.56
N ASN A 416 -10.78 16.31 -28.13
CA ASN A 416 -10.62 17.48 -28.97
C ASN A 416 -11.31 18.72 -28.35
N GLY A 417 -11.51 18.70 -27.03
CA GLY A 417 -12.24 19.70 -26.25
C GLY A 417 -13.76 19.64 -26.41
N THR A 418 -14.31 18.48 -26.77
CA THR A 418 -15.78 18.27 -26.86
C THR A 418 -16.18 16.90 -26.33
N ASN A 419 -17.39 16.78 -25.79
CA ASN A 419 -17.96 15.51 -25.32
C ASN A 419 -18.35 14.52 -26.44
N GLU A 420 -18.08 14.85 -27.69
CA GLU A 420 -18.36 13.96 -28.83
C GLU A 420 -17.21 12.97 -29.04
N ILE A 421 -17.12 11.96 -28.16
CA ILE A 421 -16.04 10.94 -28.12
C ILE A 421 -15.80 10.27 -29.48
N SER A 422 -16.84 10.14 -30.32
CA SER A 422 -16.70 9.57 -31.66
C SER A 422 -15.78 10.38 -32.62
N ASN A 423 -15.52 11.64 -32.30
CA ASN A 423 -14.64 12.54 -33.04
C ASN A 423 -13.24 12.69 -32.42
N TRP A 424 -12.96 11.99 -31.32
CA TRP A 424 -11.67 12.04 -30.63
C TRP A 424 -10.57 11.38 -31.46
N ASN A 425 -9.34 11.84 -31.26
CA ASN A 425 -8.18 11.33 -31.98
C ASN A 425 -7.73 10.00 -31.38
N LYS A 426 -7.74 8.94 -32.19
CA LYS A 426 -7.21 7.63 -31.76
C LYS A 426 -5.70 7.54 -32.01
N ILE A 427 -4.92 7.44 -30.95
CA ILE A 427 -3.45 7.40 -30.96
C ILE A 427 -2.99 6.05 -30.41
N SER A 428 -2.03 5.41 -31.07
CA SER A 428 -1.46 4.13 -30.59
C SER A 428 -0.55 4.37 -29.38
N LEU A 429 -0.69 3.53 -28.36
CA LEU A 429 0.21 3.56 -27.21
C LEU A 429 1.58 2.95 -27.55
N PRO A 430 2.69 3.40 -26.91
CA PRO A 430 3.99 2.77 -27.06
C PRO A 430 3.96 1.28 -26.69
N SER A 431 4.65 0.44 -27.47
CA SER A 431 4.77 -0.98 -27.17
C SER A 431 5.64 -1.22 -25.93
N GLY A 432 5.32 -2.22 -25.14
CA GLY A 432 6.10 -2.62 -23.98
C GLY A 432 7.41 -3.34 -24.32
N PRO A 433 8.24 -3.60 -23.31
CA PRO A 433 9.64 -4.04 -23.46
C PRO A 433 9.81 -5.44 -24.04
N PHE A 434 8.77 -6.29 -24.01
CA PHE A 434 8.84 -7.67 -24.49
C PHE A 434 8.37 -7.82 -25.95
N GLY A 435 7.96 -6.71 -26.55
CA GLY A 435 7.43 -6.66 -27.90
C GLY A 435 5.98 -7.07 -27.98
N ILE A 436 5.45 -6.88 -29.18
CA ILE A 436 4.03 -7.03 -29.45
C ILE A 436 3.57 -8.47 -29.23
N ASN A 437 2.43 -8.64 -28.56
CA ASN A 437 1.77 -9.90 -28.23
C ASN A 437 2.56 -10.80 -27.25
N GLN A 438 3.62 -10.27 -26.64
CA GLN A 438 4.42 -10.91 -25.60
C GLN A 438 4.39 -10.15 -24.28
N THR A 439 3.69 -9.01 -24.27
CA THR A 439 3.61 -8.07 -23.15
C THR A 439 2.23 -8.16 -22.49
N LYS A 440 2.20 -8.21 -21.16
CA LYS A 440 1.00 -8.10 -20.33
C LYS A 440 1.06 -6.79 -19.55
N TYR A 441 0.13 -5.88 -19.82
CA TYR A 441 0.02 -4.57 -19.17
C TYR A 441 -0.92 -4.68 -17.97
N ASN A 442 -0.37 -5.06 -16.81
CA ASN A 442 -1.16 -5.53 -15.68
C ASN A 442 -1.96 -4.43 -14.97
N HIS A 443 -1.35 -3.26 -14.77
CA HIS A 443 -1.99 -2.09 -14.16
C HIS A 443 -1.29 -0.82 -14.61
N ALA A 444 -1.98 0.32 -14.61
CA ALA A 444 -1.40 1.62 -14.92
C ALA A 444 -1.79 2.66 -13.84
N ALA A 445 -1.04 3.74 -13.76
CA ALA A 445 -1.35 4.90 -12.94
C ALA A 445 -0.94 6.19 -13.68
N LYS A 446 -1.66 7.28 -13.39
CA LYS A 446 -1.44 8.61 -14.00
C LYS A 446 -0.98 9.63 -12.96
N GLY A 447 -0.17 10.59 -13.37
CA GLY A 447 0.30 11.70 -12.54
C GLY A 447 1.36 12.52 -13.27
N ASP A 448 1.52 13.79 -12.94
CA ASP A 448 2.63 14.60 -13.47
C ASP A 448 3.94 14.16 -12.79
N LEU A 449 4.79 13.42 -13.52
CA LEU A 449 5.99 12.80 -12.95
C LEU A 449 7.19 13.73 -13.02
N ASN A 450 7.14 14.75 -13.87
CA ASN A 450 8.28 15.61 -14.19
C ASN A 450 8.03 17.11 -13.88
N ASN A 451 6.84 17.43 -13.36
CA ASN A 451 6.35 18.77 -13.01
C ASN A 451 6.22 19.73 -14.20
N ASP A 452 5.86 19.25 -15.39
CA ASP A 452 5.62 20.08 -16.58
C ASP A 452 4.17 20.54 -16.73
N GLY A 453 3.27 20.09 -15.85
CA GLY A 453 1.85 20.43 -15.84
C GLY A 453 0.98 19.53 -16.71
N TYR A 454 1.52 18.44 -17.25
CA TYR A 454 0.77 17.44 -18.00
C TYR A 454 0.82 16.09 -17.28
N LEU A 455 -0.28 15.33 -17.35
CA LEU A 455 -0.31 13.99 -16.77
C LEU A 455 0.56 13.04 -17.60
N ASP A 456 1.50 12.39 -16.93
CA ASP A 456 2.29 11.26 -17.43
C ASP A 456 1.67 9.93 -16.96
N VAL A 457 2.22 8.81 -17.43
CA VAL A 457 1.72 7.47 -17.11
C VAL A 457 2.84 6.50 -16.75
N VAL A 458 2.60 5.67 -15.74
CA VAL A 458 3.41 4.46 -15.47
C VAL A 458 2.58 3.20 -15.68
N VAL A 459 3.20 2.15 -16.24
CA VAL A 459 2.52 0.88 -16.50
C VAL A 459 3.32 -0.28 -15.92
N GLY A 460 2.69 -1.06 -15.04
CA GLY A 460 3.20 -2.32 -14.53
C GLY A 460 3.07 -3.40 -15.60
N ILE A 461 4.19 -3.96 -16.03
CA ILE A 461 4.30 -4.87 -17.16
C ILE A 461 4.97 -6.18 -16.77
N THR A 462 4.47 -7.27 -17.34
CA THR A 462 5.05 -8.60 -17.22
C THR A 462 5.03 -9.36 -18.55
N ARG A 463 5.71 -10.52 -18.59
CA ARG A 463 5.73 -11.37 -19.78
C ARG A 463 4.45 -12.17 -19.91
N ALA A 464 4.01 -12.35 -21.16
CA ALA A 464 3.00 -13.35 -21.48
C ALA A 464 3.54 -14.78 -21.33
N ASP A 465 4.79 -14.99 -21.77
CA ASP A 465 5.52 -16.24 -21.67
C ASP A 465 7.00 -15.95 -21.35
N PRO A 466 7.56 -16.51 -20.26
CA PRO A 466 6.91 -17.27 -19.19
C PRO A 466 5.82 -16.48 -18.45
N TYR A 467 4.76 -17.18 -18.03
CA TYR A 467 3.52 -16.61 -17.50
C TYR A 467 3.77 -15.71 -16.28
N TYR A 468 3.49 -14.40 -16.42
CA TYR A 468 3.66 -13.39 -15.37
C TYR A 468 5.08 -13.28 -14.79
N GLU A 469 6.10 -13.65 -15.56
CA GLU A 469 7.49 -13.53 -15.12
C GLU A 469 8.08 -12.17 -15.48
N GLY A 470 8.63 -11.51 -14.46
CA GLY A 470 9.22 -10.18 -14.50
C GLY A 470 8.21 -9.11 -14.11
N ALA A 471 8.61 -8.22 -13.21
CA ALA A 471 7.89 -6.99 -12.88
C ALA A 471 8.67 -5.80 -13.43
N TYR A 472 8.30 -5.36 -14.64
CA TYR A 472 8.83 -4.17 -15.30
C TYR A 472 7.85 -3.01 -15.10
N ILE A 473 8.38 -1.79 -15.07
CA ILE A 473 7.61 -0.55 -15.02
C ILE A 473 8.00 0.27 -16.23
N GLN A 474 7.04 0.52 -17.12
CA GLN A 474 7.21 1.44 -18.23
C GLN A 474 6.85 2.85 -17.75
N VAL A 475 7.69 3.84 -18.07
CA VAL A 475 7.49 5.26 -17.77
C VAL A 475 7.22 5.98 -19.08
N LEU A 476 6.00 6.48 -19.23
CA LEU A 476 5.50 7.15 -20.42
C LEU A 476 5.31 8.64 -20.11
N ILE A 477 6.07 9.50 -20.78
CA ILE A 477 6.04 10.94 -20.57
C ILE A 477 5.18 11.60 -21.64
N ASN A 478 4.30 12.49 -21.21
CA ASN A 478 3.47 13.29 -22.07
C ASN A 478 4.29 14.38 -22.76
N ASN A 479 4.08 14.56 -24.06
CA ASN A 479 4.77 15.61 -24.82
C ASN A 479 4.11 16.99 -24.75
N GLY A 480 3.08 17.16 -23.91
CA GLY A 480 2.28 18.37 -23.75
C GLY A 480 1.14 18.52 -24.76
N SER A 481 0.95 17.55 -25.66
CA SER A 481 -0.20 17.48 -26.57
C SER A 481 -1.08 16.24 -26.35
N GLY A 482 -0.80 15.46 -25.31
CA GLY A 482 -1.50 14.23 -24.98
C GLY A 482 -0.97 12.98 -25.69
N GLU A 483 0.17 13.07 -26.41
CA GLU A 483 0.88 11.87 -26.86
C GLU A 483 1.88 11.42 -25.78
N LEU A 484 1.88 10.12 -25.52
CA LEU A 484 2.77 9.49 -24.54
C LEU A 484 4.02 8.89 -25.20
N ILE A 485 5.19 9.25 -24.71
CA ILE A 485 6.51 8.81 -25.20
C ILE A 485 7.15 7.89 -24.16
N ASP A 486 7.60 6.69 -24.56
CA ASP A 486 8.36 5.81 -23.68
C ASP A 486 9.77 6.36 -23.40
N GLU A 487 9.97 6.86 -22.19
CA GLU A 487 11.24 7.38 -21.69
C GLU A 487 11.84 6.50 -20.59
N THR A 488 11.39 5.24 -20.48
CA THR A 488 11.81 4.33 -19.41
C THR A 488 13.33 4.14 -19.37
N ALA A 489 13.98 4.05 -20.54
CA ALA A 489 15.42 3.82 -20.62
C ALA A 489 16.26 4.98 -20.06
N SER A 490 15.76 6.22 -20.10
CA SER A 490 16.40 7.40 -19.53
C SER A 490 16.01 7.62 -18.07
N ARG A 491 14.77 7.29 -17.70
CA ARG A 491 14.18 7.66 -16.41
C ARG A 491 14.20 6.55 -15.37
N PHE A 492 14.13 5.30 -15.78
CA PHE A 492 14.09 4.17 -14.86
C PHE A 492 14.77 2.92 -15.44
N ASN A 493 16.08 3.02 -15.63
CA ASN A 493 16.87 1.98 -16.30
C ASN A 493 17.18 0.75 -15.43
N ASN A 494 17.31 0.91 -14.11
CA ASN A 494 17.74 -0.16 -13.21
C ASN A 494 16.54 -0.85 -12.55
N GLN A 495 15.95 -1.81 -13.27
CA GLN A 495 14.79 -2.56 -12.81
C GLN A 495 15.12 -4.02 -12.55
N VAL A 496 15.68 -4.31 -11.37
CA VAL A 496 16.15 -5.66 -11.02
C VAL A 496 15.04 -6.72 -11.01
N ARG A 497 13.78 -6.30 -10.83
CA ARG A 497 12.60 -7.18 -10.83
C ARG A 497 12.11 -7.54 -12.25
N ALA A 498 12.56 -6.84 -13.28
CA ALA A 498 12.09 -7.06 -14.66
C ALA A 498 12.48 -8.43 -15.25
N THR A 499 13.49 -9.10 -14.68
CA THR A 499 13.95 -10.41 -15.18
C THR A 499 13.19 -11.58 -14.56
N SER A 500 13.11 -11.63 -13.23
CA SER A 500 12.57 -12.77 -12.49
C SER A 500 11.91 -12.30 -11.19
N HIS A 501 10.63 -11.97 -11.27
CA HIS A 501 9.74 -11.60 -10.17
C HIS A 501 8.30 -11.69 -10.67
N HIS A 502 7.36 -12.21 -9.90
CA HIS A 502 5.97 -12.26 -10.35
C HIS A 502 5.41 -10.83 -10.58
N GLY A 503 4.93 -10.56 -11.78
CA GLY A 503 4.56 -9.20 -12.20
C GLY A 503 3.09 -8.81 -12.05
N GLU A 504 2.23 -9.70 -11.52
CA GLU A 504 0.84 -9.33 -11.20
C GLU A 504 0.81 -8.44 -9.96
N GLY A 505 0.11 -7.31 -10.07
CA GLY A 505 0.04 -6.34 -8.99
C GLY A 505 -0.79 -5.10 -9.30
N ASN A 506 -0.64 -4.10 -8.44
CA ASN A 506 -1.16 -2.75 -8.64
C ASN A 506 0.03 -1.79 -8.68
N ILE A 507 -0.09 -0.71 -9.45
CA ILE A 507 0.86 0.39 -9.43
C ILE A 507 0.14 1.63 -8.89
N TYR A 508 0.80 2.34 -7.98
CA TYR A 508 0.32 3.58 -7.38
C TYR A 508 1.37 4.66 -7.59
N LEU A 509 0.91 5.91 -7.69
CA LEU A 509 1.75 7.10 -7.69
C LEU A 509 1.45 7.92 -6.44
N ARG A 510 2.42 8.01 -5.54
CA ARG A 510 2.28 8.68 -4.25
C ARG A 510 3.62 9.27 -3.84
N ASP A 511 3.62 10.46 -3.26
CA ASP A 511 4.82 11.09 -2.69
C ASP A 511 5.18 10.36 -1.38
N MET A 512 6.05 9.35 -1.47
CA MET A 512 6.33 8.46 -0.35
C MET A 512 7.18 9.12 0.71
N ASN A 513 8.11 10.00 0.32
CA ASN A 513 9.06 10.68 1.20
C ASN A 513 8.65 12.13 1.54
N LEU A 514 7.50 12.59 1.05
CA LEU A 514 6.94 13.93 1.24
C LEU A 514 7.86 15.06 0.74
N ASP A 515 8.58 14.82 -0.35
CA ASP A 515 9.45 15.82 -0.97
C ASP A 515 8.76 16.69 -2.04
N GLY A 516 7.47 16.42 -2.30
CA GLY A 516 6.62 17.11 -3.26
C GLY A 516 6.55 16.44 -4.62
N PHE A 517 7.17 15.27 -4.81
CA PHE A 517 7.21 14.57 -6.09
C PHE A 517 6.54 13.20 -6.00
N LEU A 518 5.80 12.83 -7.05
CA LEU A 518 5.16 11.51 -7.11
C LEU A 518 6.20 10.42 -7.30
N ASP A 519 6.23 9.47 -6.37
CA ASP A 519 7.01 8.24 -6.44
C ASP A 519 6.18 7.07 -6.98
N ILE A 520 6.86 6.01 -7.41
CA ILE A 520 6.22 4.80 -7.89
C ILE A 520 6.16 3.76 -6.77
N VAL A 521 4.97 3.25 -6.47
CA VAL A 521 4.79 2.04 -5.66
C VAL A 521 4.21 0.93 -6.53
N HIS A 522 5.02 -0.08 -6.87
CA HIS A 522 4.57 -1.27 -7.56
C HIS A 522 4.35 -2.39 -6.55
N SER A 523 3.09 -2.72 -6.32
CA SER A 523 2.59 -3.66 -5.33
C SER A 523 2.29 -5.00 -5.98
N THR A 524 3.26 -5.90 -5.93
CA THR A 524 3.19 -7.25 -6.52
C THR A 524 3.17 -8.32 -5.44
N ARG A 525 2.92 -9.58 -5.84
CA ARG A 525 3.01 -10.74 -4.94
C ARG A 525 3.92 -11.81 -5.54
N ASP A 526 5.11 -11.95 -4.97
CA ASP A 526 6.09 -12.93 -5.44
C ASP A 526 6.46 -13.94 -4.36
N PHE A 527 6.58 -15.20 -4.76
CA PHE A 527 6.85 -16.32 -3.85
C PHE A 527 8.22 -16.96 -4.07
N GLN A 528 9.02 -16.49 -5.03
CA GLN A 528 10.22 -17.19 -5.50
C GLN A 528 11.50 -16.38 -5.39
N SER A 529 11.42 -15.06 -5.56
CA SER A 529 12.54 -14.15 -5.39
C SER A 529 12.68 -13.71 -3.92
N ASN A 530 13.80 -13.04 -3.63
CA ASN A 530 14.06 -12.42 -2.33
C ASN A 530 13.75 -10.92 -2.34
N TYR A 531 12.95 -10.46 -3.31
CA TYR A 531 12.52 -9.07 -3.39
C TYR A 531 11.16 -8.90 -2.73
N HIS A 532 10.98 -7.78 -2.04
CA HIS A 532 9.66 -7.33 -1.61
C HIS A 532 8.74 -7.13 -2.81
N GLY A 533 7.51 -7.63 -2.65
CA GLY A 533 6.39 -7.35 -3.55
C GLY A 533 5.95 -5.90 -3.45
N ALA A 534 6.03 -5.29 -2.27
CA ALA A 534 6.04 -3.83 -2.09
C ALA A 534 7.36 -3.24 -2.62
N HIS A 535 7.32 -2.61 -3.80
CA HIS A 535 8.47 -1.97 -4.42
C HIS A 535 8.23 -0.47 -4.53
N ILE A 536 9.08 0.33 -3.88
CA ILE A 536 9.08 1.79 -3.97
C ILE A 536 10.26 2.26 -4.84
N ALA A 537 9.99 3.18 -5.77
CA ALA A 537 11.01 3.89 -6.53
C ALA A 537 10.81 5.40 -6.40
N ILE A 538 11.81 6.08 -5.85
CA ILE A 538 11.79 7.50 -5.52
C ILE A 538 12.11 8.35 -6.74
N ASN A 539 11.35 9.40 -6.95
CA ASN A 539 11.50 10.41 -7.98
C ASN A 539 12.46 11.52 -7.54
N ASP A 540 13.33 12.00 -8.42
CA ASP A 540 14.21 13.15 -8.14
C ASP A 540 13.55 14.52 -8.43
N GLY A 541 12.25 14.51 -8.74
CA GLY A 541 11.45 15.68 -9.12
C GLY A 541 11.53 16.09 -10.58
N SER A 542 12.41 15.45 -11.36
CA SER A 542 12.46 15.60 -12.81
C SER A 542 11.91 14.37 -13.54
N GLY A 543 11.31 13.42 -12.81
CA GLY A 543 10.81 12.16 -13.34
C GLY A 543 11.91 11.12 -13.57
N ASN A 544 13.04 11.19 -12.86
CA ASN A 544 14.01 10.09 -12.83
C ASN A 544 13.83 9.27 -11.55
N PHE A 545 13.69 7.96 -11.70
CA PHE A 545 13.33 7.06 -10.61
C PHE A 545 14.49 6.19 -10.17
N GLN A 546 14.64 6.06 -8.86
CA GLN A 546 15.57 5.13 -8.23
C GLN A 546 14.83 4.21 -7.25
N SER A 547 14.93 2.89 -7.47
CA SER A 547 14.38 1.91 -6.53
C SER A 547 15.06 1.99 -5.17
N LEU A 548 14.25 2.00 -4.10
CA LEU A 548 14.77 1.81 -2.76
C LEU A 548 15.41 0.42 -2.62
N PRO A 549 16.57 0.31 -1.94
CA PRO A 549 17.15 -0.98 -1.62
C PRO A 549 16.17 -1.86 -0.83
N ASN A 550 16.19 -3.17 -1.09
CA ASN A 550 15.29 -4.11 -0.41
C ASN A 550 15.38 -4.05 1.12
N SER A 551 16.55 -3.70 1.67
CA SER A 551 16.78 -3.59 3.12
C SER A 551 16.09 -2.40 3.80
N ILE A 552 15.51 -1.46 3.03
CA ILE A 552 14.77 -0.33 3.58
C ILE A 552 13.43 -0.80 4.16
N LEU A 553 12.80 -1.80 3.57
CA LEU A 553 11.55 -2.36 4.06
C LEU A 553 11.82 -3.50 5.07
N PRO A 554 10.94 -3.67 6.07
CA PRO A 554 11.05 -4.78 7.01
C PRO A 554 10.61 -6.09 6.36
N ASN A 555 10.85 -7.20 7.03
CA ASN A 555 10.26 -8.48 6.65
C ASN A 555 8.78 -8.54 7.03
N ARG A 556 8.05 -9.36 6.29
CA ARG A 556 6.68 -9.77 6.61
C ARG A 556 6.67 -10.58 7.91
N PRO A 557 5.68 -10.40 8.79
CA PRO A 557 5.46 -11.30 9.92
C PRO A 557 5.28 -12.75 9.47
N ASP A 558 5.92 -13.68 10.17
CA ASP A 558 5.71 -15.11 9.96
C ASP A 558 5.77 -15.92 11.26
N ARG A 559 5.22 -17.13 11.21
CA ARG A 559 5.22 -18.08 12.34
C ARG A 559 6.45 -19.02 12.38
N GLY A 560 7.47 -18.79 11.54
CA GLY A 560 8.73 -19.54 11.55
C GLY A 560 8.96 -20.51 10.40
N PHE A 561 8.06 -20.58 9.42
CA PHE A 561 8.30 -21.33 8.19
C PHE A 561 7.60 -20.65 7.02
N ASN A 562 8.39 -20.07 6.11
CA ASN A 562 7.97 -19.54 4.82
C ASN A 562 9.12 -19.69 3.82
N TYR A 563 8.80 -19.71 2.52
CA TYR A 563 9.83 -19.72 1.47
C TYR A 563 10.61 -18.40 1.44
N THR A 564 9.91 -17.28 1.60
CA THR A 564 10.46 -15.93 1.65
C THR A 564 9.80 -15.15 2.79
N ASN A 565 10.62 -14.32 3.45
CA ASN A 565 10.17 -13.39 4.50
C ASN A 565 9.89 -11.99 3.92
N SER A 566 10.01 -11.83 2.61
CA SER A 566 9.73 -10.57 1.95
C SER A 566 8.24 -10.21 2.10
N LEU A 567 7.96 -8.93 2.35
CA LEU A 567 6.63 -8.35 2.16
C LEU A 567 5.99 -8.80 0.86
N TYR A 568 4.69 -9.05 0.95
CA TYR A 568 3.83 -9.13 -0.23
C TYR A 568 3.48 -7.70 -0.65
N LYS A 569 2.29 -7.52 -1.23
CA LYS A 569 1.71 -6.24 -1.64
C LYS A 569 1.98 -5.12 -0.63
N GLY A 570 2.12 -3.90 -1.13
CA GLY A 570 2.19 -2.68 -0.32
C GLY A 570 1.22 -1.66 -0.88
N LEU A 571 0.12 -1.40 -0.18
CA LEU A 571 -0.75 -0.25 -0.45
C LEU A 571 -0.13 0.96 0.26
N PRO A 572 0.29 2.03 -0.43
CA PRO A 572 0.68 3.28 0.21
C PRO A 572 -0.52 3.97 0.85
N ILE A 573 -0.34 4.45 2.08
CA ILE A 573 -1.40 5.10 2.85
C ILE A 573 -0.80 6.09 3.86
N ASP A 574 -1.50 7.17 4.19
CA ASP A 574 -1.20 7.98 5.38
C ASP A 574 -2.01 7.44 6.58
N ALA A 575 -1.39 6.61 7.43
CA ALA A 575 -2.10 5.95 8.53
C ALA A 575 -2.19 6.82 9.80
N ASP A 576 -1.41 7.88 9.92
CA ASP A 576 -1.27 8.58 11.20
C ASP A 576 -0.91 10.07 11.15
N LYS A 577 -0.84 10.66 9.95
CA LYS A 577 -0.42 12.03 9.65
C LYS A 577 0.92 12.40 10.29
N GLN A 578 1.82 11.43 10.46
CA GLN A 578 3.09 11.59 11.13
C GLN A 578 4.23 10.97 10.31
N GLY A 579 5.10 11.84 9.81
CA GLY A 579 6.23 11.40 9.00
C GLY A 579 5.82 11.20 7.56
N CYS A 580 6.47 10.22 6.92
CA CYS A 580 6.28 9.88 5.52
C CYS A 580 5.23 8.79 5.35
N LEU A 581 4.82 8.48 4.11
CA LEU A 581 3.73 7.52 3.90
C LEU A 581 4.06 6.12 4.43
N ASP A 582 3.03 5.48 4.95
CA ASP A 582 3.02 4.12 5.47
C ASP A 582 2.65 3.12 4.38
N LEU A 583 2.66 1.83 4.72
CA LEU A 583 2.14 0.79 3.85
C LEU A 583 1.18 -0.15 4.59
N ILE A 584 0.23 -0.73 3.85
CA ILE A 584 -0.55 -1.89 4.28
C ILE A 584 -0.13 -3.12 3.49
N SER A 585 0.02 -4.24 4.19
CA SER A 585 0.38 -5.52 3.58
C SER A 585 -0.37 -6.68 4.24
N SER A 586 -0.18 -7.88 3.72
CA SER A 586 -0.85 -9.10 4.19
C SER A 586 0.15 -10.23 4.46
N VAL A 587 -0.10 -11.01 5.51
CA VAL A 587 0.90 -11.97 6.03
C VAL A 587 0.86 -13.32 5.32
N ASP A 588 -0.26 -13.76 4.72
CA ASP A 588 -0.46 -15.11 4.14
C ASP A 588 0.33 -16.21 4.85
N SER A 589 0.17 -16.24 6.16
CA SER A 589 0.87 -17.12 7.08
C SER A 589 -0.07 -17.37 8.25
N TRP A 590 0.29 -18.28 9.15
CA TRP A 590 -0.64 -18.85 10.14
C TRP A 590 -1.71 -19.79 9.58
N GLN A 591 -1.63 -20.17 8.31
CA GLN A 591 -2.43 -21.27 7.76
C GLN A 591 -2.08 -22.61 8.44
N ASP A 592 -3.06 -23.43 8.79
CA ASP A 592 -2.85 -24.79 9.31
C ASP A 592 -3.63 -25.83 8.49
N SER A 593 -3.61 -27.09 8.91
CA SER A 593 -4.30 -28.16 8.19
C SER A 593 -5.82 -27.98 8.13
N THR A 594 -6.39 -27.12 8.98
CA THR A 594 -7.83 -26.90 9.18
C THR A 594 -8.33 -25.54 8.73
N THR A 595 -7.48 -24.53 8.66
CA THR A 595 -7.87 -23.15 8.38
C THR A 595 -6.83 -22.42 7.53
N SER A 596 -7.26 -21.76 6.46
CA SER A 596 -6.43 -20.79 5.74
C SER A 596 -6.64 -19.40 6.33
N ARG A 597 -5.54 -18.65 6.49
CA ARG A 597 -5.50 -17.37 7.19
C ARG A 597 -4.64 -16.38 6.44
N ASN A 598 -5.14 -15.16 6.32
CA ASN A 598 -4.38 -14.06 5.78
C ASN A 598 -4.80 -12.79 6.50
N TYR A 599 -3.92 -12.36 7.41
CA TYR A 599 -4.11 -11.17 8.22
C TYR A 599 -3.49 -9.96 7.54
N LEU A 600 -4.15 -8.81 7.67
CA LEU A 600 -3.61 -7.52 7.28
C LEU A 600 -2.74 -6.96 8.41
N PHE A 601 -1.76 -6.14 8.05
CA PHE A 601 -0.91 -5.43 9.00
C PHE A 601 -0.42 -4.11 8.40
N SER A 602 -0.16 -3.14 9.27
CA SER A 602 0.42 -1.86 8.90
C SER A 602 1.93 -1.91 8.94
N ILE A 603 2.59 -1.09 8.13
CA ILE A 603 4.03 -0.89 8.10
C ILE A 603 4.23 0.61 8.23
N LEU A 604 4.48 1.04 9.46
CA LEU A 604 4.55 2.45 9.79
C LEU A 604 5.91 3.01 9.44
N ASN A 605 5.94 4.17 8.79
CA ASN A 605 7.14 4.96 8.67
C ASN A 605 7.55 5.48 10.06
N ILE A 606 8.83 5.35 10.37
CA ILE A 606 9.43 5.81 11.62
C ILE A 606 10.59 6.79 11.41
N ASP A 607 11.02 6.96 10.16
CA ASP A 607 12.03 7.93 9.71
C ASP A 607 11.87 8.17 8.19
N CYS A 608 11.90 9.44 7.78
CA CYS A 608 11.78 9.88 6.38
C CYS A 608 13.12 9.94 5.62
N GLY A 609 14.25 9.71 6.29
CA GLY A 609 15.58 9.99 5.72
C GLY A 609 16.12 8.96 4.71
N TYR A 610 15.26 8.32 3.92
CA TYR A 610 15.62 7.23 2.98
C TYR A 610 15.82 7.68 1.53
#